data_AF-H1XRM4-F1
#
_entry.id   AF-H1XRM4-F1
#
_cell.length_a   1.000
_cell.length_b   1.000
_cell.length_c   1.000
_cell.angle_alpha   90.00
_cell.angle_beta   90.00
_cell.angle_gamma   90.00
#
_symmetry.space_group_name_H-M   'P 1'
#
loop_
_entity.id
_entity.type
_entity.pdbx_description
1 polymer ?
#
loop_
_entity_poly.entity_id
_entity_poly.type
_entity_poly.pdbx_seq_one_letter_code
_entity_poly.pdbx_strand_id
1 'polypeptide(L)'
;MRKIVALSVSLLFIFMTNAFAQPGTGGRTIDERLARLTKTLNLDEDQQTEVRQILENRDKNVKKALEANRGDRRAMQAAMRDLTDQANYQIMNILREEQKVKFKEYLKEQKKRQEDRQNRPNKRGGGRRF
;
A
#
# COMPACT_ATOMS: atom_id res chain seq x y z
N MET A 1 -21.09 -31.48 22.56
CA MET A 1 -21.56 -30.42 23.48
C MET A 1 -20.44 -29.39 23.60
N ARG A 2 -20.62 -28.18 23.02
CA ARG A 2 -20.95 -26.91 23.70
C ARG A 2 -19.82 -26.33 24.58
N LYS A 3 -19.14 -25.32 24.00
CA LYS A 3 -18.87 -23.97 24.53
C LYS A 3 -17.85 -23.73 25.67
N ILE A 4 -16.85 -22.92 25.29
CA ILE A 4 -16.27 -21.75 25.98
C ILE A 4 -15.34 -22.01 27.16
N VAL A 5 -14.07 -21.58 27.02
CA VAL A 5 -13.44 -20.67 28.00
C VAL A 5 -12.63 -19.61 27.24
N ALA A 6 -13.15 -18.38 27.31
CA ALA A 6 -12.45 -17.13 27.04
C ALA A 6 -11.36 -16.92 28.11
N LEU A 7 -10.19 -16.41 27.73
CA LEU A 7 -9.21 -15.90 28.68
C LEU A 7 -8.82 -14.47 28.28
N SER A 8 -9.65 -13.56 28.78
CA SER A 8 -9.49 -12.12 28.76
C SER A 8 -8.54 -11.69 29.86
N VAL A 9 -7.51 -10.90 29.54
CA VAL A 9 -6.83 -10.04 30.50
C VAL A 9 -6.80 -8.61 29.97
N SER A 10 -7.89 -7.93 30.33
CA SER A 10 -8.07 -6.53 30.71
C SER A 10 -6.97 -5.47 30.45
N LEU A 11 -7.47 -4.40 29.82
CA LEU A 11 -7.30 -2.98 30.16
C LEU A 11 -5.95 -2.31 29.87
N LEU A 12 -5.95 -1.47 28.82
CA LEU A 12 -5.39 -0.11 28.87
C LEU A 12 -6.08 0.74 27.78
N PHE A 13 -6.96 1.64 28.21
CA PHE A 13 -7.44 2.75 27.41
C PHE A 13 -6.23 3.62 27.04
N ILE A 14 -5.82 3.61 25.78
CA ILE A 14 -4.82 4.53 25.26
C ILE A 14 -5.49 5.36 24.17
N PHE A 15 -5.79 6.60 24.56
CA PHE A 15 -5.93 7.81 23.74
C PHE A 15 -6.00 7.61 22.21
N MET A 16 -7.22 7.65 21.66
CA MET A 16 -7.42 8.05 20.27
C MET A 16 -7.17 9.56 20.13
N THR A 17 -5.90 9.94 20.08
CA THR A 17 -5.53 11.22 19.47
C THR A 17 -5.47 10.99 17.97
N ASN A 18 -6.50 11.43 17.27
CA ASN A 18 -6.44 11.65 15.82
C ASN A 18 -5.43 12.77 15.54
N ALA A 19 -4.15 12.44 15.51
CA ALA A 19 -3.07 13.34 15.11
C ALA A 19 -2.62 12.96 13.69
N PHE A 20 -3.45 13.28 12.70
CA PHE A 20 -3.11 13.08 11.29
C PHE A 20 -2.71 14.42 10.66
N ALA A 21 -1.41 14.61 10.44
CA ALA A 21 -0.88 15.31 9.25
C ALA A 21 0.66 15.31 9.28
N GLN A 22 1.28 14.38 8.54
CA GLN A 22 2.59 14.65 7.94
C GLN A 22 2.37 14.84 6.43
N PRO A 23 2.57 16.06 5.88
CA PRO A 23 2.47 16.29 4.45
C PRO A 23 3.63 15.59 3.73
N GLY A 24 3.35 14.45 3.12
CA GLY A 24 4.28 13.70 2.27
C GLY A 24 4.36 14.26 0.86
N THR A 25 5.58 14.41 0.35
CA THR A 25 5.92 14.95 -0.97
C THR A 25 5.36 14.07 -2.10
N GLY A 26 4.39 14.59 -2.88
CA GLY A 26 4.11 14.17 -4.27
C GLY A 26 3.53 12.77 -4.54
N GLY A 27 3.06 12.04 -3.54
CA GLY A 27 2.39 10.74 -3.69
C GLY A 27 1.09 10.67 -2.90
N ARG A 28 0.20 9.70 -3.21
CA ARG A 28 -0.99 9.46 -2.39
C ARG A 28 -0.58 9.15 -0.95
N THR A 29 -1.26 9.74 0.02
CA THR A 29 -0.97 9.51 1.44
C THR A 29 -1.26 8.05 1.83
N ILE A 30 -0.72 7.62 2.97
CA ILE A 30 -1.02 6.29 3.53
C ILE A 30 -2.53 6.15 3.74
N ASP A 31 -3.18 7.20 4.24
CA ASP A 31 -4.63 7.21 4.49
C ASP A 31 -5.44 7.05 3.19
N GLU A 32 -5.07 7.75 2.11
CA GLU A 32 -5.74 7.59 0.81
C GLU A 32 -5.54 6.19 0.21
N ARG A 33 -4.38 5.58 0.45
CA ARG A 33 -4.11 4.20 0.01
C ARG A 33 -4.93 3.21 0.80
N LEU A 34 -4.96 3.37 2.12
CA LEU A 34 -5.76 2.55 3.03
C LEU A 34 -7.24 2.68 2.68
N ALA A 35 -7.79 3.88 2.62
CA ALA A 35 -9.20 4.13 2.30
C ALA A 35 -9.63 3.47 0.98
N ARG A 36 -8.77 3.51 -0.05
CA ARG A 36 -9.05 2.83 -1.32
C ARG A 36 -9.06 1.31 -1.16
N LEU A 37 -8.09 0.74 -0.45
CA LEU A 37 -8.03 -0.71 -0.20
C LEU A 37 -9.22 -1.16 0.65
N THR A 38 -9.57 -0.41 1.70
CA THR A 38 -10.76 -0.62 2.54
C THR A 38 -12.01 -0.66 1.68
N LYS A 39 -12.23 0.34 0.84
CA LYS A 39 -13.40 0.38 -0.06
C LYS A 39 -13.42 -0.77 -1.07
N THR A 40 -12.27 -1.14 -1.62
CA THR A 40 -12.17 -2.16 -2.68
C THR A 40 -12.36 -3.56 -2.12
N LEU A 41 -11.77 -3.83 -0.95
CA LEU A 41 -11.68 -5.16 -0.36
C LEU A 41 -12.68 -5.36 0.79
N ASN A 42 -13.41 -4.31 1.18
CA ASN A 42 -14.27 -4.30 2.37
C ASN A 42 -13.51 -4.79 3.61
N LEU A 43 -12.39 -4.12 3.91
CA LEU A 43 -11.54 -4.47 5.05
C LEU A 43 -12.25 -4.14 6.37
N ASP A 44 -12.20 -5.05 7.33
CA ASP A 44 -12.59 -4.75 8.72
C ASP A 44 -11.51 -3.93 9.45
N GLU A 45 -11.76 -3.58 10.71
CA GLU A 45 -10.89 -2.71 11.50
C GLU A 45 -9.51 -3.34 11.78
N ASP A 46 -9.46 -4.64 12.04
CA ASP A 46 -8.22 -5.38 12.29
C ASP A 46 -7.36 -5.41 11.01
N GLN A 47 -7.98 -5.77 9.87
CA GLN A 47 -7.33 -5.76 8.57
C GLN A 47 -6.86 -4.36 8.17
N GLN A 48 -7.63 -3.31 8.48
CA GLN A 48 -7.21 -1.93 8.21
C GLN A 48 -5.95 -1.55 9.00
N THR A 49 -5.87 -1.97 10.25
CA THR A 49 -4.71 -1.74 11.13
C THR A 49 -3.47 -2.44 10.56
N GLU A 50 -3.59 -3.71 10.19
CA GLU A 50 -2.48 -4.47 9.61
C GLU A 50 -2.05 -3.91 8.24
N VAL A 51 -3.00 -3.56 7.37
CA VAL A 51 -2.69 -2.92 6.08
C VAL A 51 -1.96 -1.60 6.30
N ARG A 52 -2.38 -0.76 7.26
CA ARG A 52 -1.68 0.50 7.57
C ARG A 52 -0.23 0.25 7.93
N GLN A 53 0.06 -0.70 8.82
CA GLN A 53 1.42 -1.04 9.22
C GLN A 53 2.26 -1.53 8.03
N ILE A 54 1.69 -2.34 7.14
CA ILE A 54 2.37 -2.79 5.92
C ILE A 54 2.71 -1.59 5.01
N LEU A 55 1.78 -0.64 4.84
CA LEU A 55 1.99 0.55 4.02
C LEU A 55 3.07 1.48 4.60
N GLU A 56 3.07 1.69 5.92
CA GLU A 56 4.08 2.48 6.64
C GLU A 56 5.48 1.86 6.51
N ASN A 57 5.58 0.55 6.72
CA ASN A 57 6.83 -0.19 6.59
C ASN A 57 7.37 -0.12 5.16
N ARG A 58 6.50 -0.32 4.16
CA ARG A 58 6.87 -0.15 2.76
C ARG A 58 7.40 1.26 2.50
N ASP A 59 6.71 2.30 2.93
CA ASP A 59 7.09 3.67 2.62
C ASP A 59 8.40 4.08 3.32
N LYS A 60 8.66 3.57 4.53
CA LYS A 60 9.97 3.67 5.19
C LYS A 60 11.08 2.99 4.36
N ASN A 61 10.83 1.79 3.85
CA ASN A 61 11.82 1.07 3.04
C ASN A 61 12.02 1.70 1.66
N VAL A 62 10.98 2.31 1.08
CA VAL A 62 11.10 3.08 -0.16
C VAL A 62 12.04 4.27 0.02
N LYS A 63 11.90 5.02 1.13
CA LYS A 63 12.83 6.14 1.45
C LYS A 63 14.28 5.65 1.54
N LYS A 64 14.52 4.55 2.25
CA LYS A 64 15.86 3.95 2.35
C LYS A 64 16.40 3.50 0.99
N ALA A 65 15.57 2.87 0.16
CA ALA A 65 15.97 2.41 -1.16
C ALA A 65 16.29 3.58 -2.12
N LEU A 66 15.56 4.69 -2.03
CA LEU A 66 15.84 5.93 -2.77
C LEU A 66 17.21 6.50 -2.41
N GLU A 67 17.54 6.51 -1.12
CA GLU A 67 18.84 6.99 -0.63
C GLU A 67 19.98 6.05 -1.03
N ALA A 68 19.79 4.74 -0.83
CA ALA A 68 20.82 3.72 -1.09
C ALA A 68 21.14 3.53 -2.57
N ASN A 69 20.16 3.70 -3.47
CA ASN A 69 20.32 3.47 -4.92
C ASN A 69 20.39 4.79 -5.71
N ARG A 70 20.80 5.88 -5.06
CA ARG A 70 20.86 7.19 -5.71
C ARG A 70 21.85 7.17 -6.87
N GLY A 71 21.35 7.45 -8.07
CA GLY A 71 22.15 7.43 -9.30
C GLY A 71 22.09 6.11 -10.09
N ASP A 72 21.67 5.00 -9.47
CA ASP A 72 21.42 3.74 -10.16
C ASP A 72 19.93 3.51 -10.39
N ARG A 73 19.49 3.84 -11.60
CA ARG A 73 18.08 3.69 -12.00
C ARG A 73 17.62 2.24 -12.05
N ARG A 74 18.50 1.30 -12.42
CA ARG A 74 18.12 -0.11 -12.55
C ARG A 74 17.97 -0.76 -11.18
N ALA A 75 18.94 -0.51 -10.29
CA ALA A 75 18.86 -0.99 -8.91
C ALA A 75 17.65 -0.38 -8.18
N MET A 76 17.40 0.91 -8.37
CA MET A 76 16.22 1.59 -7.84
C MET A 76 14.92 0.96 -8.37
N GLN A 77 14.82 0.68 -9.67
CA GLN A 77 13.64 0.04 -10.25
C GLN A 77 13.39 -1.36 -9.68
N ALA A 78 14.44 -2.18 -9.54
CA ALA A 78 14.36 -3.51 -8.95
C ALA A 78 13.89 -3.43 -7.49
N ALA A 79 14.51 -2.56 -6.67
CA ALA A 79 14.13 -2.38 -5.28
C ALA A 79 12.67 -1.95 -5.11
N MET A 80 12.17 -1.04 -5.97
CA MET A 80 10.76 -0.62 -5.91
C MET A 80 9.78 -1.74 -6.27
N ARG A 81 10.16 -2.60 -7.23
CA ARG A 81 9.36 -3.77 -7.60
C ARG A 81 9.28 -4.73 -6.42
N ASP A 82 10.43 -5.09 -5.84
CA ASP A 82 10.49 -6.03 -4.73
C ASP A 82 9.72 -5.54 -3.51
N LEU A 83 9.87 -4.26 -3.13
CA LEU A 83 9.11 -3.67 -2.03
C LEU A 83 7.60 -3.65 -2.29
N THR A 84 7.19 -3.51 -3.55
CA THR A 84 5.78 -3.55 -3.93
C THR A 84 5.24 -4.98 -3.88
N ASP A 85 5.99 -5.95 -4.38
CA ASP A 85 5.61 -7.36 -4.38
C ASP A 85 5.55 -7.91 -2.94
N GLN A 86 6.50 -7.54 -2.08
CA GLN A 86 6.48 -7.87 -0.66
C GLN A 86 5.25 -7.31 0.06
N ALA A 87 4.94 -6.02 -0.14
CA ALA A 87 3.76 -5.42 0.48
C ALA A 87 2.46 -6.09 -0.02
N ASN A 88 2.36 -6.40 -1.31
CA ASN A 88 1.21 -7.11 -1.86
C ASN A 88 1.08 -8.52 -1.29
N TYR A 89 2.18 -9.24 -1.11
CA TYR A 89 2.20 -10.56 -0.49
C TYR A 89 1.71 -10.51 0.96
N GLN A 90 2.21 -9.56 1.75
CA GLN A 90 1.79 -9.36 3.13
C GLN A 90 0.30 -9.02 3.21
N ILE A 91 -0.19 -8.12 2.35
CA ILE A 91 -1.63 -7.81 2.27
C ILE A 91 -2.43 -9.07 1.92
N MET A 92 -2.01 -9.86 0.93
CA MET A 92 -2.75 -11.08 0.53
C MET A 92 -2.94 -12.07 1.68
N ASN A 93 -1.95 -12.19 2.58
CA ASN A 93 -1.98 -13.16 3.68
C ASN A 93 -2.97 -12.81 4.80
N ILE A 94 -3.34 -11.54 4.93
CA ILE A 94 -4.26 -11.05 5.98
C ILE A 94 -5.72 -10.94 5.47
N LEU A 95 -5.93 -11.22 4.19
CA LEU A 95 -7.25 -11.19 3.55
C LEU A 95 -7.97 -12.54 3.69
N ARG A 96 -9.31 -12.47 3.77
CA ARG A 96 -10.20 -13.63 3.59
C ARG A 96 -10.26 -14.05 2.13
N GLU A 97 -10.67 -15.28 1.84
CA GLU A 97 -10.69 -15.83 0.48
C GLU A 97 -11.45 -14.97 -0.53
N GLU A 98 -12.62 -14.45 -0.16
CA GLU A 98 -13.41 -13.55 -1.02
C GLU A 98 -12.68 -12.22 -1.34
N GLN A 99 -11.92 -11.70 -0.37
CA GLN A 99 -11.17 -10.46 -0.53
C GLN A 99 -9.90 -10.70 -1.36
N LYS A 100 -9.28 -11.89 -1.26
CA LYS A 100 -8.13 -12.27 -2.11
C LYS A 100 -8.50 -12.26 -3.60
N VAL A 101 -9.71 -12.69 -3.96
CA VAL A 101 -10.19 -12.62 -5.36
C VAL A 101 -10.24 -11.17 -5.84
N LYS A 102 -10.90 -10.29 -5.09
CA LYS A 102 -10.97 -8.85 -5.39
C LYS A 102 -9.58 -8.20 -5.45
N PHE A 103 -8.68 -8.62 -4.56
CA PHE A 103 -7.32 -8.10 -4.54
C PHE A 103 -6.51 -8.52 -5.76
N LYS A 104 -6.64 -9.76 -6.23
CA LYS A 104 -6.02 -10.21 -7.50
C LYS A 104 -6.52 -9.39 -8.69
N GLU A 105 -7.82 -9.09 -8.75
CA GLU A 105 -8.38 -8.24 -9.80
C GLU A 105 -7.87 -6.81 -9.72
N TYR A 106 -7.83 -6.24 -8.51
CA TYR A 106 -7.24 -4.94 -8.24
C TYR A 106 -5.78 -4.86 -8.75
N LEU A 107 -4.97 -5.87 -8.47
CA LEU A 107 -3.57 -5.93 -8.93
C LEU A 107 -3.47 -6.03 -10.46
N LYS A 108 -4.32 -6.84 -11.11
CA LYS A 108 -4.37 -6.93 -12.57
C LYS A 108 -4.71 -5.59 -13.22
N GLU A 109 -5.70 -4.89 -12.67
CA GLU A 109 -6.13 -3.57 -13.17
C GLU A 109 -5.02 -2.52 -12.99
N GLN A 110 -4.29 -2.58 -11.87
CA GLN A 110 -3.13 -1.71 -11.64
C GLN A 110 -2.00 -1.98 -12.63
N LYS A 111 -1.71 -3.25 -12.92
CA LYS A 111 -0.73 -3.64 -13.93
C LYS A 111 -1.12 -3.13 -15.32
N LYS A 112 -2.38 -3.33 -15.72
CA LYS A 112 -2.91 -2.81 -16.99
C LYS A 112 -2.76 -1.29 -17.10
N ARG A 113 -3.12 -0.54 -16.04
CA ARG A 113 -2.92 0.92 -16.01
C ARG A 113 -1.46 1.33 -16.13
N GLN A 114 -0.53 0.54 -15.61
CA GLN A 114 0.90 0.80 -15.74
C GLN A 114 1.37 0.58 -17.17
N GLU A 115 0.95 -0.52 -17.79
CA GLU A 115 1.23 -0.84 -19.20
C GLU A 115 0.66 0.22 -20.14
N ASP A 116 -0.59 0.64 -19.92
CA ASP A 116 -1.25 1.70 -20.71
C ASP A 116 -0.48 3.03 -20.64
N ARG A 117 0.08 3.36 -19.47
CA ARG A 117 0.92 4.56 -19.30
C ARG A 117 2.26 4.44 -20.02
N GLN A 118 2.83 3.25 -20.06
CA GLN A 118 4.08 2.98 -20.76
C GLN A 118 3.91 3.00 -22.28
N ASN A 119 2.76 2.55 -22.77
CA ASN A 119 2.42 2.48 -24.19
C ASN A 119 1.84 3.79 -24.75
N ARG A 120 1.56 4.78 -23.90
CA ARG A 120 1.00 6.06 -24.37
C ARG A 120 2.09 6.86 -25.10
N PRO A 121 1.93 7.18 -26.40
CA PRO A 121 2.93 7.95 -27.14
C PRO A 121 3.15 9.30 -26.44
N ASN A 122 4.41 9.61 -26.17
CA ASN A 122 4.89 10.72 -25.36
C ASN A 122 4.48 12.09 -25.96
N LYS A 123 3.21 12.52 -25.81
CA LYS A 123 2.74 13.88 -26.13
C LYS A 123 3.20 14.92 -25.07
N ARG A 124 4.44 14.82 -24.62
CA ARG A 124 5.12 15.81 -23.75
C ARG A 124 6.49 16.16 -24.30
N GLY A 125 6.52 16.53 -25.57
CA GLY A 125 7.69 17.02 -26.30
C GLY A 125 7.39 18.24 -27.17
N GLY A 126 6.41 19.08 -26.80
CA GLY A 126 6.01 20.25 -27.60
C GLY A 126 5.49 21.37 -26.72
N GLY A 127 6.40 22.14 -26.14
CA GLY A 127 6.06 23.28 -25.27
C GLY A 127 7.26 24.13 -24.89
N ARG A 128 8.21 24.32 -25.81
CA ARG A 128 9.19 25.42 -25.80
C ARG A 128 9.34 25.96 -27.21
N ARG A 129 8.39 26.83 -27.58
CA ARG A 129 8.41 27.86 -28.63
C ARG A 129 7.33 28.84 -28.13
N PHE A 130 7.61 30.07 -27.71
CA PHE A 130 8.45 31.13 -28.28
C PHE A 130 9.18 31.88 -27.16
#